data_AF-A0A432GCT5-F1
#
_entry.id   AF-A0A432GCT5-F1
#
_cell.length_a   1.000
_cell.length_b   1.000
_cell.length_c   1.000
_cell.angle_alpha   90.00
_cell.angle_beta   90.00
_cell.angle_gamma   90.00
#
_symmetry.space_group_name_H-M   'P 1'
#
loop_
_entity.id
_entity.type
_entity.pdbx_description
1 polymer ?
#
loop_
_entity_poly.entity_id
_entity_poly.type
_entity_poly.pdbx_seq_one_letter_code
_entity_poly.pdbx_strand_id
1 'polypeptide(L)' 'KSIDEAMTIQNVEIVEELSLPPVKIHCSVLAEDAIKAAISDYKSRRED' A
#
# COMPACT_ATOMS: atom_id res chain seq x y z
N LYS A 1 7.69 -11.21 0.74
CA LYS A 1 6.27 -10.82 0.65
C LYS A 1 5.74 -11.20 -0.73
N SER A 2 4.70 -12.02 -0.80
CA SER A 2 3.98 -12.36 -2.05
C SER A 2 3.11 -11.18 -2.52
N ILE A 3 2.67 -11.21 -3.77
CA ILE A 3 1.78 -10.16 -4.34
C ILE A 3 0.48 -10.05 -3.54
N ASP A 4 -0.06 -11.17 -3.08
CA ASP A 4 -1.27 -11.18 -2.25
C ASP A 4 -1.02 -10.62 -0.84
N GLU A 5 0.16 -10.84 -0.26
CA GLU A 5 0.55 -10.17 0.99
C GLU A 5 0.72 -8.66 0.79
N ALA A 6 1.11 -8.21 -0.39
CA ALA A 6 1.24 -6.79 -0.70
C ALA A 6 -0.13 -6.10 -0.87
N MET A 7 -1.18 -6.84 -1.29
CA MET A 7 -2.56 -6.32 -1.31
C MET A 7 -3.17 -6.17 0.09
N THR A 8 -2.72 -6.96 1.06
CA THR A 8 -3.24 -6.91 2.43
C THR A 8 -2.58 -5.85 3.29
N ILE A 9 -1.52 -5.17 2.81
CA ILE A 9 -0.87 -4.08 3.53
C ILE A 9 -1.86 -2.93 3.69
N GLN A 10 -2.09 -2.53 4.94
CA GLN A 10 -2.97 -1.41 5.30
C GLN A 10 -2.15 -0.19 5.70
N ASN A 11 -2.70 1.02 5.51
CA ASN A 11 -2.09 2.26 6.01
C ASN A 11 -1.72 2.19 7.50
N VAL A 12 -2.46 1.45 8.32
CA VAL A 12 -2.21 1.29 9.75
C VAL A 12 -0.83 0.67 10.00
N GLU A 13 -0.47 -0.40 9.29
CA GLU A 13 0.87 -1.00 9.37
C GLU A 13 1.95 -0.02 8.92
N ILE A 14 1.68 0.77 7.89
CA ILE A 14 2.61 1.78 7.37
C ILE A 14 2.84 2.90 8.40
N VAL A 15 1.78 3.34 9.09
CA VAL A 15 1.84 4.36 10.15
C VAL A 15 2.59 3.84 11.37
N GLU A 16 2.33 2.59 11.79
CA GLU A 16 2.99 1.97 12.94
C GLU A 16 4.49 1.78 12.70
N GLU A 17 4.87 1.25 11.53
CA GLU A 17 6.28 1.02 11.19
C GLU A 17 7.06 2.33 11.08
N LEU A 18 6.45 3.37 10.51
CA LEU A 18 7.08 4.68 10.34
C LEU A 18 6.89 5.60 11.55
N SER A 19 6.15 5.18 12.58
CA SER A 19 5.81 5.97 13.78
C SER A 19 5.37 7.40 13.44
N LEU A 20 4.51 7.53 12.41
CA LEU A 20 4.15 8.84 11.88
C LEU A 20 3.23 9.59 12.85
N PRO A 21 3.48 10.89 13.12
CA PRO A 21 2.58 11.70 13.91
C PRO A 21 1.23 11.85 13.20
N PRO A 22 0.12 12.06 13.92
CA PRO A 22 -1.25 12.02 13.38
C PRO A 22 -1.50 12.97 12.19
N VAL A 23 -0.73 14.06 12.09
CA VAL A 23 -0.78 15.02 10.97
C VAL A 23 -0.22 14.46 9.64
N LYS A 24 0.59 13.40 9.67
CA LYS A 24 1.22 12.78 8.48
C LYS A 24 0.55 11.47 8.03
N ILE A 25 -0.61 11.12 8.58
CA ILE A 25 -1.37 9.92 8.18
C ILE A 25 -1.77 9.97 6.70
N HIS A 26 -1.96 11.16 6.13
CA HIS A 26 -2.26 11.32 4.70
C HIS A 26 -1.16 10.72 3.81
N CYS A 27 0.11 10.72 4.25
CA CYS A 27 1.20 10.08 3.52
C CYS A 27 1.04 8.55 3.49
N SER A 28 0.52 7.96 4.56
CA SER A 28 0.28 6.52 4.65
C SER A 28 -0.92 6.07 3.83
N VAL A 29 -1.97 6.90 3.75
CA VAL A 29 -3.10 6.66 2.85
C VAL A 29 -2.64 6.74 1.39
N LEU A 30 -1.85 7.76 1.05
CA LEU A 30 -1.28 7.89 -0.30
C LEU A 30 -0.35 6.72 -0.66
N ALA A 31 0.44 6.24 0.30
CA ALA A 31 1.30 5.08 0.11
C ALA A 31 0.48 3.79 -0.11
N GLU A 32 -0.59 3.58 0.66
CA GLU A 32 -1.50 2.44 0.49
C GLU A 32 -2.15 2.44 -0.90
N ASP A 33 -2.70 3.58 -1.32
CA ASP A 33 -3.34 3.72 -2.63
C ASP A 33 -2.35 3.48 -3.78
N ALA A 34 -1.13 4.00 -3.68
CA ALA A 34 -0.08 3.79 -4.68
C ALA A 34 0.31 2.31 -4.81
N ILE A 35 0.42 1.58 -3.68
CA ILE A 35 0.74 0.14 -3.68
C ILE A 35 -0.41 -0.65 -4.32
N LYS A 36 -1.67 -0.36 -3.95
CA LYS A 36 -2.85 -1.03 -4.53
C LYS A 36 -2.95 -0.80 -6.04
N ALA A 37 -2.77 0.44 -6.48
CA ALA A 37 -2.78 0.79 -7.90
C ALA A 37 -1.67 0.07 -8.67
N ALA A 38 -0.45 0.05 -8.14
CA ALA A 38 0.68 -0.65 -8.77
C ALA A 38 0.46 -2.17 -8.87
N ILE A 39 -0.11 -2.80 -7.84
CA ILE A 39 -0.43 -4.23 -7.87
C ILE A 39 -1.58 -4.51 -8.86
N SER A 40 -2.60 -3.66 -8.89
CA SER A 40 -3.69 -3.78 -9.85
C SER A 40 -3.18 -3.70 -11.29
N ASP A 41 -2.35 -2.70 -11.61
CA ASP A 41 -1.72 -2.57 -12.93
C ASP A 41 -0.87 -3.80 -13.26
N TYR A 42 -0.09 -4.29 -12.30
CA TYR A 42 0.74 -5.47 -12.48
C TYR A 42 -0.07 -6.76 -12.73
N LYS A 43 -1.21 -6.94 -12.06
CA LYS A 43 -2.12 -8.07 -12.31
C LYS A 43 -2.77 -7.94 -13.69
N SER A 44 -3.29 -6.76 -14.04
CA SER A 44 -3.90 -6.50 -15.35
C SER A 44 -2.93 -6.76 -16.50
N ARG A 45 -1.68 -6.29 -16.39
CA ARG A 45 -0.63 -6.50 -17.42
C ARG A 45 -0.09 -7.93 -17.49
N ARG A 46 -0.41 -8.80 -16.53
CA ARG A 46 -0.02 -10.22 -16.50
C ARG A 46 -1.12 -11.16 -16.99
N GLU A 47 -2.34 -10.66 -17.15
CA GLU A 47 -3.47 -11.40 -17.73
C GLU A 47 -3.59 -11.21 -19.27
N ASP A 48 -2.63 -10.50 -19.89
CA ASP A 48 -2.42 -10.43 -21.35
C ASP A 48 -1.37 -11.43 -21.87
#